data_AF-A0A388SR21-F1
#
_entry.id   AF-A0A388SR21-F1
#
_cell.length_a   1.000
_cell.length_b   1.000
_cell.length_c   1.000
_cell.angle_alpha   90.00
_cell.angle_beta   90.00
_cell.angle_gamma   90.00
#
_symmetry.space_group_name_H-M   'P 1'
#
loop_
_entity.id
_entity.type
_entity.pdbx_description
1 polymer ?
#
loop_
_entity_poly.entity_id
_entity_poly.type
_entity_poly.pdbx_seq_one_letter_code
_entity_poly.pdbx_strand_id
1 'polypeptide(L)'
;MARFWRYWLPPRLPARVVSAFLDQAVPHLPDDPTPAQVWAFARMHALVSGSCSGSARPQPAVHLPDRGYRPAVLYDGLGEAYALASAELRAGRPPRAGEALDCFVSVYAVSRGTRDTPAFRRLLRRQLAADPRFDVYWQLAAELSTPPGAPPEPNPGSAHDWLCTALNAGTTRPPG
;
A
#
# COMPACT_ATOMS: atom_id res chain seq x y z
N MET A 1 14.00 -9.38 3.58
CA MET A 1 12.70 -8.71 3.31
C MET A 1 11.80 -9.48 2.35
N ALA A 2 12.25 -9.90 1.15
CA ALA A 2 11.41 -10.61 0.19
C ALA A 2 10.64 -11.82 0.75
N ARG A 3 11.27 -12.60 1.64
CA ARG A 3 10.61 -13.71 2.36
C ARG A 3 9.41 -13.24 3.18
N PHE A 4 9.55 -12.15 3.94
CA PHE A 4 8.46 -11.58 4.74
C PHE A 4 7.27 -11.18 3.84
N TRP A 5 7.54 -10.44 2.76
CA TRP A 5 6.48 -10.03 1.84
C TRP A 5 5.79 -11.20 1.14
N ARG A 6 6.52 -12.26 0.77
CA ARG A 6 5.91 -13.49 0.24
C ARG A 6 5.00 -14.20 1.25
N TYR A 7 5.33 -14.16 2.55
CA TYR A 7 4.44 -14.67 3.60
C TYR A 7 3.25 -13.77 3.88
N TRP A 8 3.39 -12.46 3.65
CA TRP A 8 2.32 -11.49 3.82
C TRP A 8 1.29 -11.53 2.70
N LEU A 9 1.75 -11.76 1.46
CA LEU A 9 0.88 -11.81 0.28
C LEU A 9 -0.11 -13.00 0.35
N PRO A 10 -1.34 -12.83 -0.19
CA PRO A 10 -2.27 -13.95 -0.34
C PRO A 10 -1.64 -15.13 -1.09
N PRO A 11 -1.97 -16.38 -0.71
CA PRO A 11 -1.48 -17.55 -1.44
C PRO A 11 -2.07 -17.60 -2.86
N ARG A 12 -1.35 -18.26 -3.78
CA ARG A 12 -1.78 -18.52 -5.17
C ARG A 12 -1.95 -17.27 -6.05
N LEU A 13 -1.27 -16.17 -5.73
CA LEU A 13 -1.13 -15.06 -6.67
C LEU A 13 -0.32 -15.48 -7.91
N PRO A 14 -0.65 -14.97 -9.11
CA PRO A 14 0.17 -15.16 -10.29
C PRO A 14 1.60 -14.67 -10.09
N ALA A 15 2.59 -15.39 -10.61
CA ALA A 15 4.01 -15.07 -10.42
C ALA A 15 4.36 -13.62 -10.86
N ARG A 16 3.75 -13.13 -11.94
CA ARG A 16 3.94 -11.75 -12.42
C ARG A 16 3.53 -10.70 -11.38
N VAL A 17 2.42 -10.94 -10.67
CA VAL A 17 1.89 -10.01 -9.65
C VAL A 17 2.78 -10.02 -8.43
N VAL A 18 3.25 -11.22 -8.03
CA VAL A 18 4.20 -11.36 -6.92
C VAL A 18 5.52 -10.65 -7.25
N SER A 19 6.05 -10.81 -8.46
CA SER A 19 7.29 -10.13 -8.88
C SER A 19 7.11 -8.61 -8.82
N ALA A 20 6.09 -8.07 -9.51
CA ALA A 20 5.84 -6.64 -9.55
C ALA A 20 5.65 -6.02 -8.16
N PHE A 21 5.00 -6.75 -7.23
CA PHE A 21 4.88 -6.32 -5.85
C PHE A 21 6.25 -6.29 -5.14
N LEU A 22 7.05 -7.36 -5.28
CA LEU A 22 8.35 -7.45 -4.62
C LEU A 22 9.34 -6.41 -5.16
N ASP A 23 9.32 -6.13 -6.45
CA ASP A 23 10.18 -5.13 -7.08
C ASP A 23 9.93 -3.73 -6.50
N GLN A 24 8.70 -3.44 -6.08
CA GLN A 24 8.34 -2.17 -5.41
C GLN A 24 8.53 -2.22 -3.89
N ALA A 25 8.25 -3.36 -3.28
CA ALA A 25 8.19 -3.50 -1.83
C ALA A 25 9.54 -3.88 -1.19
N VAL A 26 10.53 -4.33 -1.97
CA VAL A 26 11.86 -4.71 -1.46
C VAL A 26 12.89 -3.70 -1.97
N PRO A 27 13.19 -2.65 -1.20
CA PRO A 27 14.18 -1.67 -1.63
C PRO A 27 15.58 -2.28 -1.63
N HIS A 28 16.41 -1.81 -2.56
CA HIS A 28 17.82 -2.15 -2.67
C HIS A 28 18.66 -1.09 -1.95
N LEU A 29 19.74 -1.53 -1.30
CA LEU A 29 20.78 -0.61 -0.84
C LEU A 29 21.53 -0.12 -2.09
N PRO A 30 21.72 1.20 -2.28
CA PRO A 30 22.50 1.71 -3.41
C PRO A 30 23.97 1.29 -3.30
N ASP A 31 24.70 1.34 -4.43
CA ASP A 31 26.09 0.89 -4.52
C ASP A 31 27.06 1.67 -3.61
N ASP A 32 26.79 2.97 -3.41
CA ASP A 32 27.52 3.85 -2.48
C ASP A 32 26.55 4.43 -1.44
N PRO A 33 26.20 3.65 -0.39
CA PRO A 33 25.18 4.05 0.56
C PRO A 33 25.75 5.01 1.62
N THR A 34 24.98 6.04 1.94
CA THR A 34 25.26 6.88 3.11
C THR A 34 25.07 6.09 4.42
N PRO A 35 25.69 6.52 5.54
CA PRO A 35 25.45 5.89 6.84
C PRO A 35 23.96 5.85 7.24
N ALA A 36 23.19 6.87 6.86
CA ALA A 36 21.76 6.92 7.11
C ALA A 36 21.00 5.82 6.35
N GLN A 37 21.34 5.58 5.08
CA GLN A 37 20.74 4.52 4.26
C GLN A 37 21.10 3.12 4.77
N VAL A 38 22.35 2.90 5.19
CA VAL A 38 22.76 1.64 5.84
C VAL A 38 21.94 1.38 7.10
N TRP A 39 21.75 2.42 7.92
CA TRP A 39 20.96 2.34 9.15
C TRP A 39 19.48 2.09 8.87
N ALA A 40 18.89 2.78 7.88
CA ALA A 40 17.52 2.56 7.46
C ALA A 40 17.30 1.11 6.98
N PHE A 41 18.21 0.59 6.15
CA PHE A 41 18.17 -0.80 5.68
C PHE A 41 18.25 -1.81 6.84
N ALA A 42 19.14 -1.58 7.81
CA ALA A 42 19.26 -2.42 9.01
C ALA A 42 17.97 -2.40 9.85
N ARG A 43 17.37 -1.22 10.05
CA ARG A 43 16.08 -1.07 10.76
C ARG A 43 14.94 -1.78 10.04
N MET A 44 14.86 -1.69 8.71
CA MET A 44 13.88 -2.44 7.92
C MET A 44 14.06 -3.94 8.09
N HIS A 45 15.30 -4.43 8.08
CA HIS A 45 15.61 -5.84 8.32
C HIS A 45 15.17 -6.29 9.71
N ALA A 46 15.43 -5.49 10.74
CA ALA A 46 14.96 -5.77 12.10
C ALA A 46 13.43 -5.78 12.18
N LEU A 47 12.75 -4.83 11.54
CA LEU A 47 11.28 -4.74 11.53
C LEU A 47 10.64 -5.99 10.93
N VAL A 48 11.16 -6.51 9.81
CA VAL A 48 10.59 -7.68 9.14
C VAL A 48 11.10 -9.03 9.68
N SER A 49 12.16 -9.02 10.50
CA SER A 49 12.75 -10.22 11.09
C SER A 49 12.41 -10.38 12.58
N GLY A 50 11.91 -9.32 13.22
CA GLY A 50 11.42 -9.35 14.58
C GLY A 50 10.38 -10.45 14.74
N SER A 51 10.46 -11.17 15.86
CA SER A 51 9.54 -12.25 16.18
C SER A 51 8.11 -11.73 16.09
N CYS A 52 7.31 -12.27 15.14
CA CYS A 52 5.86 -12.21 15.19
C CYS A 52 5.39 -12.99 16.43
N SER A 53 5.61 -12.44 17.63
CA SER A 53 5.06 -12.92 18.89
C SER A 53 3.61 -12.46 18.96
N GLY A 54 2.78 -13.05 18.11
CA GLY A 54 1.36 -12.71 18.00
C GLY A 54 0.76 -13.49 16.86
N SER A 55 -0.09 -14.45 17.20
CA SER A 55 -0.83 -15.37 16.34
C SER A 55 -1.82 -14.73 15.35
N ALA A 56 -1.69 -13.43 15.08
CA ALA A 56 -2.46 -12.75 14.05
C ALA A 56 -1.76 -12.94 12.70
N ARG A 57 -2.46 -13.51 11.71
CA ARG A 57 -2.00 -13.41 10.32
C ARG A 57 -1.71 -11.93 10.02
N PRO A 58 -0.55 -11.56 9.46
CA PRO A 58 -0.18 -10.15 9.27
C PRO A 58 -1.00 -9.45 8.17
N GLN A 59 -2.01 -10.12 7.63
CA GLN A 59 -2.81 -9.71 6.49
C GLN A 59 -4.09 -9.01 6.97
N PRO A 60 -4.37 -7.77 6.53
CA PRO A 60 -5.60 -7.05 6.88
C PRO A 60 -6.85 -7.86 6.52
N ALA A 61 -7.94 -7.69 7.28
CA ALA A 61 -9.18 -8.44 7.08
C ALA A 61 -9.79 -8.30 5.68
N VAL A 62 -9.52 -7.19 4.98
CA VAL A 62 -9.90 -6.97 3.56
C VAL A 62 -9.27 -7.98 2.59
N HIS A 63 -8.15 -8.59 2.98
CA HIS A 63 -7.45 -9.58 2.17
C HIS A 63 -7.78 -11.02 2.58
N LEU A 64 -8.62 -11.23 3.61
CA LEU A 64 -9.10 -12.55 3.97
C LEU A 64 -10.13 -13.01 2.92
N PRO A 65 -10.00 -14.25 2.41
CA PRO A 65 -10.92 -14.77 1.42
C PRO A 65 -12.27 -15.08 2.09
N ASP A 66 -13.21 -14.14 2.02
CA ASP A 66 -14.62 -14.48 2.08
C ASP A 66 -15.10 -14.92 0.69
N ARG A 67 -16.17 -15.71 0.60
CA ARG A 67 -16.56 -16.42 -0.64
C ARG A 67 -16.78 -15.44 -1.80
N GLY A 68 -15.77 -15.29 -2.67
CA GLY A 68 -15.78 -14.40 -3.83
C GLY A 68 -14.62 -13.39 -3.91
N TYR A 69 -13.78 -13.28 -2.89
CA TYR A 69 -12.60 -12.42 -2.94
C TYR A 69 -11.56 -12.93 -3.95
N ARG A 70 -11.14 -12.04 -4.86
CA ARG A 70 -10.19 -12.31 -5.95
C ARG A 70 -8.89 -11.51 -5.74
N PRO A 71 -7.97 -11.98 -4.87
CA PRO A 71 -6.76 -11.24 -4.54
C PRO A 71 -5.89 -10.92 -5.75
N ALA A 72 -5.81 -11.82 -6.75
CA ALA A 72 -5.08 -11.53 -7.98
C ALA A 72 -5.58 -10.27 -8.68
N VAL A 73 -6.90 -10.06 -8.74
CA VAL A 73 -7.49 -8.86 -9.34
C VAL A 73 -7.17 -7.61 -8.52
N LEU A 74 -7.19 -7.72 -7.20
CA LEU A 74 -6.85 -6.60 -6.32
C LEU A 74 -5.40 -6.14 -6.55
N TYR A 75 -4.43 -7.06 -6.44
CA TYR A 75 -3.03 -6.69 -6.52
C TYR A 75 -2.59 -6.27 -7.92
N ASP A 76 -3.20 -6.82 -8.98
CA ASP A 76 -2.96 -6.37 -10.37
C ASP A 76 -3.48 -4.94 -10.57
N GLY A 77 -4.67 -4.62 -10.04
CA GLY A 77 -5.28 -3.29 -10.19
C GLY A 77 -4.72 -2.19 -9.28
N LEU A 78 -4.18 -2.53 -8.11
CA LEU A 78 -3.60 -1.53 -7.19
C LEU A 78 -2.41 -0.77 -7.79
N GLY A 79 -1.65 -1.38 -8.71
CA GLY A 79 -0.53 -0.73 -9.36
C GLY A 79 -0.95 0.55 -10.12
N GLU A 80 -2.07 0.50 -10.83
CA GLU A 80 -2.61 1.64 -11.57
C GLU A 80 -3.10 2.75 -10.63
N ALA A 81 -3.88 2.38 -9.60
CA ALA A 81 -4.35 3.33 -8.59
C ALA A 81 -3.19 4.04 -7.88
N TYR A 82 -2.12 3.31 -7.55
CA TYR A 82 -0.92 3.89 -6.94
C TYR A 82 -0.12 4.75 -7.91
N ALA A 83 -0.06 4.42 -9.20
CA ALA A 83 0.57 5.29 -10.20
C ALA A 83 -0.17 6.63 -10.33
N LEU A 84 -1.51 6.61 -10.37
CA LEU A 84 -2.35 7.80 -10.40
C LEU A 84 -2.17 8.66 -9.14
N ALA A 85 -2.24 8.05 -7.96
CA ALA A 85 -2.00 8.75 -6.69
C ALA A 85 -0.58 9.32 -6.59
N SER A 86 0.42 8.60 -7.09
CA SER A 86 1.80 9.07 -7.13
C SER A 86 1.96 10.31 -8.01
N ALA A 87 1.22 10.41 -9.12
CA ALA A 87 1.23 11.62 -9.95
C ALA A 87 0.63 12.83 -9.21
N GLU A 88 -0.45 12.64 -8.44
CA GLU A 88 -1.02 13.69 -7.59
C GLU A 88 -0.04 14.13 -6.49
N LEU A 89 0.63 13.16 -5.84
CA LEU A 89 1.64 13.42 -4.81
C LEU A 89 2.83 14.22 -5.34
N ARG A 90 3.39 13.84 -6.50
CA ARG A 90 4.49 14.60 -7.12
C ARG A 90 4.10 16.03 -7.45
N ALA A 91 2.84 16.25 -7.80
CA ALA A 91 2.31 17.58 -8.06
C ALA A 91 1.94 18.37 -6.79
N GLY A 92 2.20 17.83 -5.60
CA GLY A 92 1.88 18.48 -4.32
C GLY A 92 0.39 18.66 -4.07
N ARG A 93 -0.47 17.86 -4.73
CA ARG A 93 -1.92 18.00 -4.61
C ARG A 93 -2.43 17.26 -3.37
N PRO A 94 -3.30 17.90 -2.55
CA PRO A 94 -3.83 17.25 -1.37
C PRO A 94 -4.78 16.10 -1.74
N PRO A 95 -4.96 15.10 -0.86
CA PRO A 95 -5.94 14.03 -1.02
C PRO A 95 -7.32 14.54 -1.40
N ARG A 96 -7.85 14.03 -2.52
CA ARG A 96 -9.14 14.49 -3.08
C ARG A 96 -9.85 13.38 -3.84
N ALA A 97 -11.15 13.55 -4.01
CA ALA A 97 -11.90 12.75 -4.96
C ALA A 97 -11.36 12.95 -6.40
N GLY A 98 -11.52 11.93 -7.24
CA GLY A 98 -11.05 11.93 -8.62
C GLY A 98 -10.59 10.54 -9.06
N GLU A 99 -9.98 10.50 -10.24
CA GLU A 99 -9.61 9.26 -10.95
C GLU A 99 -8.81 8.28 -10.09
N ALA A 100 -7.80 8.75 -9.36
CA ALA A 100 -6.98 7.90 -8.49
C ALA A 100 -7.83 7.18 -7.42
N LEU A 101 -8.73 7.92 -6.76
CA LEU A 101 -9.63 7.35 -5.75
C LEU A 101 -10.67 6.42 -6.36
N ASP A 102 -11.23 6.79 -7.51
CA ASP A 102 -12.25 5.99 -8.19
C ASP A 102 -11.66 4.67 -8.70
N CYS A 103 -10.44 4.70 -9.26
CA CYS A 103 -9.68 3.50 -9.60
C CYS A 103 -9.44 2.63 -8.37
N PHE A 104 -8.92 3.20 -7.28
CA PHE A 104 -8.67 2.47 -6.04
C PHE A 104 -9.91 1.76 -5.49
N VAL A 105 -11.03 2.46 -5.37
CA VAL A 105 -12.29 1.88 -4.88
C VAL A 105 -12.84 0.84 -5.85
N SER A 106 -12.78 1.11 -7.17
CA SER A 106 -13.22 0.18 -8.22
C SER A 106 -12.48 -1.16 -8.13
N VAL A 107 -11.16 -1.14 -7.96
CA VAL A 107 -10.36 -2.37 -7.82
C VAL A 107 -10.83 -3.19 -6.61
N TYR A 108 -11.10 -2.55 -5.47
CA TYR A 108 -11.66 -3.25 -4.30
C TYR A 108 -13.07 -3.80 -4.57
N ALA A 109 -13.93 -3.05 -5.25
CA ALA A 109 -15.27 -3.48 -5.58
C ALA A 109 -15.26 -4.71 -6.53
N VAL A 110 -14.49 -4.63 -7.62
CA VAL A 110 -14.33 -5.71 -8.60
C VAL A 110 -13.71 -6.96 -7.96
N SER A 111 -12.69 -6.79 -7.10
CA SER A 111 -12.07 -7.92 -6.40
C SER A 111 -13.03 -8.66 -5.46
N ARG A 112 -14.15 -8.04 -5.07
CA ARG A 112 -15.20 -8.64 -4.23
C ARG A 112 -16.47 -8.99 -5.00
N GLY A 113 -16.49 -8.81 -6.32
CA GLY A 113 -17.70 -9.02 -7.14
C GLY A 113 -18.85 -8.08 -6.78
N THR A 114 -18.56 -6.88 -6.27
CA THR A 114 -19.56 -5.87 -5.92
C THR A 114 -19.36 -4.59 -6.74
N ARG A 115 -20.22 -3.59 -6.52
CA ARG A 115 -20.16 -2.29 -7.17
C ARG A 115 -19.62 -1.23 -6.22
N ASP A 116 -18.93 -0.24 -6.78
CA ASP A 116 -18.63 0.99 -6.07
C ASP A 116 -19.92 1.73 -5.73
N THR A 117 -20.21 1.82 -4.44
CA THR A 117 -21.39 2.49 -3.90
C THR A 117 -20.98 3.29 -2.66
N PRO A 118 -21.76 4.31 -2.25
CA PRO A 118 -21.47 5.02 -1.00
C PRO A 118 -21.41 4.10 0.23
N ALA A 119 -22.25 3.05 0.27
CA ALA A 119 -22.21 2.05 1.33
C ALA A 119 -20.91 1.23 1.29
N PHE A 120 -20.46 0.84 0.10
CA PHE A 120 -19.20 0.14 -0.09
C PHE A 120 -18.00 1.01 0.31
N ARG A 121 -17.95 2.28 -0.12
CA ARG A 121 -16.88 3.23 0.28
C ARG A 121 -16.78 3.38 1.80
N ARG A 122 -17.93 3.47 2.51
CA ARG A 122 -17.96 3.50 3.99
C ARG A 122 -17.46 2.22 4.63
N LEU A 123 -17.78 1.06 4.05
CA LEU A 123 -17.27 -0.24 4.52
C LEU A 123 -15.76 -0.35 4.31
N LEU A 124 -15.29 -0.04 3.11
CA LEU A 124 -13.88 -0.08 2.72
C LEU A 124 -13.05 0.82 3.64
N ARG A 125 -13.52 2.05 3.90
CA ARG A 125 -12.89 2.98 4.84
C ARG A 125 -12.61 2.37 6.22
N ARG A 126 -13.58 1.64 6.79
CA ARG A 126 -13.40 0.99 8.10
C ARG A 126 -12.42 -0.18 8.06
N GLN A 127 -12.32 -0.85 6.91
CA GLN A 127 -11.46 -2.02 6.73
C GLN A 127 -10.02 -1.66 6.38
N LEU A 128 -9.81 -0.47 5.79
CA LEU A 128 -8.50 0.11 5.49
C LEU A 128 -8.00 1.03 6.62
N ALA A 129 -8.53 0.90 7.83
CA ALA A 129 -7.98 1.61 8.97
C ALA A 129 -6.46 1.30 9.07
N ALA A 130 -5.65 2.34 9.20
CA ALA A 130 -4.19 2.26 9.09
C ALA A 130 -3.62 1.20 10.05
N ASP A 131 -2.68 0.40 9.54
CA ASP A 131 -1.81 -0.45 10.35
C ASP A 131 -0.48 0.28 10.51
N PRO A 132 -0.20 0.90 11.67
CA PRO A 132 0.95 1.80 11.86
C PRO A 132 2.32 1.13 11.59
N ARG A 133 2.37 -0.20 11.54
CA ARG A 133 3.61 -0.94 11.27
C ARG A 133 4.06 -0.80 9.83
N PHE A 134 3.14 -0.69 8.88
CA PHE A 134 3.49 -0.52 7.47
C PHE A 134 3.94 0.92 7.18
N ASP A 135 3.43 1.91 7.92
CA ASP A 135 3.85 3.31 7.80
C ASP A 135 5.35 3.46 8.08
N VAL A 136 5.84 2.84 9.16
CA VAL A 136 7.28 2.82 9.50
C VAL A 136 8.11 2.11 8.42
N TYR A 137 7.60 1.01 7.86
CA TYR A 137 8.29 0.31 6.77
C TYR A 137 8.47 1.21 5.55
N TRP A 138 7.40 1.88 5.13
CA TRP A 138 7.41 2.74 3.96
C TRP A 138 8.19 4.04 4.17
N GLN A 139 8.21 4.57 5.40
CA GLN A 139 9.11 5.66 5.76
C GLN A 139 10.58 5.27 5.60
N LEU A 140 11.00 4.13 6.15
CA LEU A 140 12.37 3.65 6.01
C LEU A 140 12.72 3.31 4.56
N ALA A 141 11.77 2.79 3.78
CA ALA A 141 11.95 2.53 2.35
C ALA A 141 12.17 3.83 1.56
N ALA A 142 11.47 4.92 1.92
CA ALA A 142 11.70 6.24 1.36
C ALA A 142 13.08 6.78 1.72
N GLU A 143 13.49 6.71 2.99
CA GLU A 143 14.84 7.12 3.44
C GLU A 143 15.95 6.38 2.68
N LEU A 144 15.75 5.08 2.43
CA LEU A 144 16.71 4.25 1.71
C LEU A 144 16.81 4.63 0.23
N SER A 145 15.67 4.87 -0.43
CA SER A 145 15.60 5.09 -1.88
C SER A 145 15.85 6.54 -2.29
N THR A 146 15.81 7.48 -1.34
CA THR A 146 15.97 8.92 -1.63
C THR A 146 17.45 9.29 -1.67
N PRO A 147 17.97 9.81 -2.79
CA PRO A 147 19.33 10.33 -2.85
C PRO A 147 19.53 11.53 -1.91
N PRO A 148 20.74 11.74 -1.35
CA PRO A 148 21.03 12.90 -0.52
C PRO A 148 20.66 14.22 -1.21
N GLY A 149 19.84 15.04 -0.55
CA GLY A 149 19.39 16.34 -1.07
C GLY A 149 18.24 16.30 -2.06
N ALA A 150 17.74 15.12 -2.44
CA ALA A 150 16.53 14.99 -3.25
C ALA A 150 15.26 14.91 -2.37
N PRO A 151 14.10 15.37 -2.86
CA PRO A 151 12.83 15.07 -2.21
C PRO A 151 12.52 13.55 -2.35
N PRO A 152 11.82 12.95 -1.37
CA PRO A 152 11.42 11.56 -1.47
C PRO A 152 10.39 11.37 -2.59
N GLU A 153 10.63 10.36 -3.44
CA GLU A 153 9.64 9.93 -4.43
C GLU A 153 8.45 9.23 -3.77
N PRO A 154 7.23 9.35 -4.31
CA PRO A 154 6.10 8.56 -3.85
C PRO A 154 6.38 7.06 -3.92
N ASN A 155 5.89 6.35 -2.91
CA ASN A 155 6.01 4.90 -2.80
C ASN A 155 4.61 4.29 -2.52
N PRO A 156 4.45 2.96 -2.56
CA PRO A 156 3.15 2.34 -2.35
C PRO A 156 2.48 2.73 -1.02
N GLY A 157 3.26 2.97 0.04
CA GLY A 157 2.75 3.44 1.32
C GLY A 157 2.15 4.84 1.24
N SER A 158 2.91 5.82 0.75
CA SER A 158 2.43 7.19 0.65
C SER A 158 1.26 7.34 -0.34
N ALA A 159 1.27 6.57 -1.42
CA ALA A 159 0.14 6.49 -2.35
C ALA A 159 -1.11 5.90 -1.68
N HIS A 160 -0.96 4.83 -0.89
CA HIS A 160 -2.05 4.23 -0.12
C HIS A 160 -2.63 5.21 0.91
N ASP A 161 -1.79 5.92 1.65
CA ASP A 161 -2.21 6.89 2.66
C ASP A 161 -2.96 8.09 2.04
N TRP A 162 -2.48 8.56 0.89
CA TRP A 162 -3.16 9.60 0.11
C TRP A 162 -4.56 9.14 -0.30
N LEU A 163 -4.70 7.92 -0.80
CA LEU A 163 -5.99 7.34 -1.22
C LEU A 163 -6.93 7.08 -0.03
N CYS A 164 -6.41 6.59 1.09
CA CYS A 164 -7.17 6.40 2.33
C CYS A 164 -7.66 7.74 2.88
N THR A 165 -6.83 8.78 2.83
CA THR A 165 -7.23 10.14 3.23
C THR A 165 -8.30 10.72 2.30
N ALA A 166 -8.15 10.52 0.98
CA ALA A 166 -9.14 10.93 -0.01
C ALA A 166 -10.49 10.21 0.20
N LEU A 167 -10.45 8.90 0.50
CA LEU A 167 -11.63 8.09 0.83
C LEU A 167 -12.31 8.60 2.11
N ASN A 168 -11.53 8.94 3.14
CA ASN A 168 -12.04 9.52 4.38
C ASN A 168 -12.77 10.85 4.12
N ALA A 169 -12.12 11.78 3.41
CA ALA A 169 -12.67 13.11 3.11
C ALA A 169 -13.97 13.05 2.28
N GLY A 170 -14.05 12.15 1.30
CA GLY A 170 -15.23 12.00 0.44
C GLY A 170 -16.48 11.42 1.12
N THR A 171 -16.32 10.74 2.26
CA THR A 171 -17.44 10.12 2.99
C THR A 171 -18.06 11.00 4.08
N THR A 172 -17.45 12.14 4.39
CA THR A 172 -17.89 13.08 5.45
C THR A 172 -18.86 14.15 4.93
N ARG A 173 -19.11 14.23 3.62
CA ARG A 173 -20.07 15.18 3.05
C ARG A 173 -21.51 14.65 3.23
N PRO A 174 -22.40 15.35 3.96
CA PRO A 174 -23.81 14.97 4.03
C PRO A 174 -24.47 15.17 2.65
N PRO A 175 -25.54 14.43 2.31
CA PRO A 175 -26.32 14.71 1.12
C PRO A 175 -26.86 16.14 1.23
N GLY A 176 -26.57 16.97 0.22
CA GLY A 176 -27.24 18.25 0.01
C GLY A 176 -28.61 18.05 -0.60
#